data_AF-A0A1H5YF93-F1
#
_entry.id   AF-A0A1H5YF93-F1
#
_cell.length_a   1.000
_cell.length_b   1.000
_cell.length_c   1.000
_cell.angle_alpha   90.00
_cell.angle_beta   90.00
_cell.angle_gamma   90.00
#
_symmetry.space_group_name_H-M   'P 1'
#
loop_
_entity.id
_entity.type
_entity.pdbx_description
1 polymer ?
#
loop_
_entity_poly.entity_id
_entity_poly.type
_entity_poly.pdbx_seq_one_letter_code
_entity_poly.pdbx_strand_id
1 'polypeptide(L)'
;MPDRCIFPVSNSTYEFLLNSATLVTVAGGAFMFASLDPDGSFWMRLGQSVCFIAVMTFFTATSIKREVISPLQRVIFWSIVVVWVAPVAFATLYLLAGDYQKCLQNSETVLDHLYFSYVTFTTLGYGDIQPIGICRALSAVEAVSGYVFLGALVSAFANLPLKQ
;
A
#
# COMPACT_ATOMS: atom_id res chain seq x y z
N MET A 1 39.06 -22.24 -16.48
CA MET A 1 37.87 -21.97 -17.32
C MET A 1 36.70 -22.82 -16.82
N PRO A 2 35.44 -22.35 -16.86
CA PRO A 2 35.00 -21.05 -17.37
C PRO A 2 34.37 -20.17 -16.28
N ASP A 3 34.81 -18.92 -16.27
CA ASP A 3 34.01 -17.68 -16.30
C ASP A 3 32.50 -17.84 -16.08
N ARG A 4 32.05 -17.51 -14.88
CA ARG A 4 30.70 -16.96 -14.72
C ARG A 4 30.79 -15.47 -15.00
N CYS A 5 30.67 -15.12 -16.27
CA CYS A 5 30.25 -13.79 -16.69
C CYS A 5 28.84 -13.52 -16.14
N ILE A 6 28.76 -13.15 -14.87
CA ILE A 6 27.63 -12.41 -14.35
C ILE A 6 27.83 -11.02 -14.91
N PHE A 7 27.17 -10.72 -16.04
CA PHE A 7 27.11 -9.36 -16.55
C PHE A 7 26.65 -8.46 -15.39
N PRO A 8 27.46 -7.47 -14.95
CA PRO A 8 26.98 -6.47 -14.03
C PRO A 8 25.98 -5.65 -14.83
N VAL A 9 24.70 -5.95 -14.69
CA VAL A 9 23.64 -5.01 -15.08
C VAL A 9 24.01 -3.71 -14.35
N SER A 10 24.22 -2.65 -15.12
CA SER A 10 24.77 -1.41 -14.57
C SER A 10 23.75 -0.79 -13.62
N ASN A 11 24.20 -0.11 -12.58
CA ASN A 11 23.36 0.56 -11.58
C ASN A 11 22.22 1.40 -12.23
N SER A 12 22.47 1.94 -13.41
CA SER A 12 21.54 2.73 -14.23
C SER A 12 20.33 1.95 -14.79
N THR A 13 20.47 0.67 -15.11
CA THR A 13 19.34 -0.14 -15.62
C THR A 13 18.37 -0.56 -14.51
N TYR A 14 18.87 -0.73 -13.28
CA TYR A 14 18.03 -0.98 -12.11
C TYR A 14 17.30 0.27 -11.64
N GLU A 15 17.95 1.43 -11.66
CA GLU A 15 17.29 2.71 -11.38
C GLU A 15 16.19 3.01 -12.41
N PHE A 16 16.42 2.69 -13.68
CA PHE A 16 15.39 2.81 -14.72
C PHE A 16 14.18 1.87 -14.48
N LEU A 17 14.43 0.64 -14.04
CA LEU A 17 13.38 -0.33 -13.71
C LEU A 17 12.63 0.02 -12.41
N LEU A 18 13.34 0.51 -11.38
CA LEU A 18 12.74 1.00 -10.13
C LEU A 18 11.91 2.27 -10.37
N ASN A 19 12.43 3.20 -11.17
CA ASN A 19 11.75 4.47 -11.48
C ASN A 19 10.53 4.25 -12.39
N SER A 20 10.57 3.29 -13.31
CA SER A 20 9.40 2.94 -14.12
C SER A 20 8.35 2.19 -13.30
N ALA A 21 8.74 1.32 -12.37
CA ALA A 21 7.80 0.64 -11.46
C ALA A 21 7.14 1.62 -10.47
N THR A 22 7.88 2.58 -9.93
CA THR A 22 7.31 3.66 -9.09
C THR A 22 6.45 4.59 -9.91
N LEU A 23 6.82 4.94 -11.14
CA LEU A 23 5.98 5.74 -12.04
C LEU A 23 4.67 5.05 -12.38
N VAL A 24 4.68 3.75 -12.67
CA VAL A 24 3.45 2.98 -12.95
C VAL A 24 2.56 2.87 -11.71
N THR A 25 3.16 2.74 -10.52
CA THR A 25 2.43 2.70 -9.24
C THR A 25 1.81 4.05 -8.89
N VAL A 26 2.56 5.15 -9.06
CA VAL A 26 2.12 6.52 -8.79
C VAL A 26 1.10 7.00 -9.83
N ALA A 27 1.31 6.68 -11.11
CA ALA A 27 0.36 6.99 -12.19
C ALA A 27 -0.93 6.17 -12.04
N GLY A 28 -0.84 4.90 -11.65
CA GLY A 28 -1.99 4.05 -11.36
C GLY A 28 -2.80 4.53 -10.15
N GLY A 29 -2.13 4.96 -9.08
CA GLY A 29 -2.76 5.59 -7.91
C GLY A 29 -3.44 6.93 -8.25
N ALA A 30 -2.79 7.78 -9.05
CA ALA A 30 -3.34 9.06 -9.49
C ALA A 30 -4.54 8.88 -10.44
N PHE A 31 -4.49 7.89 -11.33
CA PHE A 31 -5.60 7.55 -12.23
C PHE A 31 -6.82 6.99 -11.46
N MET A 32 -6.58 6.21 -10.40
CA MET A 32 -7.63 5.75 -9.48
C MET A 32 -8.24 6.88 -8.64
N PHE A 33 -7.43 7.80 -8.13
CA PHE A 33 -7.90 8.99 -7.40
C PHE A 33 -8.78 9.89 -8.28
N ALA A 34 -8.45 9.98 -9.58
CA ALA A 34 -9.26 10.68 -10.57
C ALA A 34 -10.51 9.92 -11.04
N SER A 35 -10.59 8.60 -10.78
CA SER A 35 -11.70 7.74 -11.22
C SER A 35 -12.70 7.42 -10.10
N LEU A 36 -12.56 8.04 -8.92
CA LEU A 36 -13.57 8.00 -7.87
C LEU A 36 -14.74 8.91 -8.27
N ASP A 37 -15.51 8.48 -9.28
CA ASP A 37 -16.80 9.08 -9.56
C ASP A 37 -17.66 8.96 -8.28
N PRO A 38 -18.19 10.08 -7.76
CA PRO A 38 -19.08 10.08 -6.60
C PRO A 38 -20.31 9.19 -6.80
N ASP A 39 -20.75 9.05 -8.05
CA ASP A 39 -21.94 8.32 -8.48
C ASP A 39 -21.64 6.89 -9.00
N GLY A 40 -20.38 6.46 -8.92
CA GLY A 40 -19.94 5.16 -9.40
C GLY A 40 -20.58 4.01 -8.64
N SER A 41 -21.20 3.08 -9.36
CA SER A 41 -21.86 1.91 -8.77
C SER A 41 -20.90 1.08 -7.89
N PHE A 42 -21.43 0.53 -6.80
CA PHE A 42 -20.73 -0.34 -5.84
C PHE A 42 -19.80 -1.38 -6.50
N TRP A 43 -20.30 -2.08 -7.53
CA TRP A 43 -19.57 -3.11 -8.25
C TRP A 43 -18.34 -2.60 -8.98
N MET A 44 -18.36 -1.33 -9.42
CA MET A 44 -17.22 -0.69 -10.08
C MET A 44 -16.11 -0.38 -9.09
N ARG A 45 -16.46 0.08 -7.88
CA ARG A 45 -15.50 0.35 -6.79
C ARG A 45 -14.82 -0.92 -6.28
N LEU A 46 -15.60 -1.98 -6.09
CA LEU A 46 -15.11 -3.28 -5.64
C LEU A 46 -14.23 -3.93 -6.72
N GLY A 47 -14.65 -3.86 -7.99
CA GLY A 47 -13.87 -4.32 -9.13
C GLY A 47 -12.53 -3.60 -9.30
N GLN A 48 -12.50 -2.28 -9.11
CA GLN A 48 -11.27 -1.48 -9.20
C GLN A 48 -10.27 -1.82 -8.09
N SER A 49 -10.76 -2.01 -6.86
CA SER A 49 -9.93 -2.38 -5.70
C SER A 49 -9.33 -3.79 -5.87
N VAL A 50 -10.13 -4.74 -6.34
CA VAL A 50 -9.69 -6.11 -6.63
C VAL A 50 -8.70 -6.13 -7.81
N CYS A 51 -8.94 -5.34 -8.85
CA CYS A 51 -8.03 -5.21 -9.98
C CYS A 51 -6.67 -4.64 -9.55
N PHE A 52 -6.65 -3.62 -8.68
CA PHE A 52 -5.42 -3.05 -8.14
C PHE A 52 -4.62 -4.08 -7.31
N ILE A 53 -5.31 -4.81 -6.43
CA ILE A 53 -4.69 -5.87 -5.62
C ILE A 53 -4.18 -7.01 -6.52
N ALA A 54 -4.93 -7.41 -7.55
CA ALA A 54 -4.53 -8.45 -8.50
C ALA A 54 -3.33 -8.03 -9.36
N VAL A 55 -3.31 -6.78 -9.85
CA VAL A 55 -2.19 -6.23 -10.63
C VAL A 55 -0.94 -6.07 -9.76
N MET A 56 -1.07 -5.64 -8.51
CA MET A 56 0.04 -5.54 -7.55
C MET A 56 0.58 -6.92 -7.13
N THR A 57 -0.29 -7.90 -6.88
CA THR A 57 0.12 -9.28 -6.58
C THR A 57 0.79 -9.95 -7.78
N PHE A 58 0.37 -9.62 -8.99
CA PHE A 58 1.02 -10.07 -10.22
C PHE A 58 2.41 -9.44 -10.44
N PHE A 59 2.56 -8.13 -10.19
CA PHE A 59 3.85 -7.45 -10.26
C PHE A 59 4.84 -7.90 -9.18
N THR A 60 4.35 -8.18 -7.96
CA THR A 60 5.18 -8.75 -6.89
C THR A 60 5.59 -10.20 -7.20
N ALA A 61 4.70 -11.02 -7.77
CA ALA A 61 5.01 -12.39 -8.19
C ALA A 61 6.05 -12.45 -9.32
N THR A 62 6.01 -11.50 -10.26
CA THR A 62 7.01 -11.39 -11.33
C THR A 62 8.35 -10.83 -10.82
N SER A 63 8.35 -10.07 -9.72
CA SER A 63 9.56 -9.50 -9.07
C SER A 63 10.30 -10.49 -8.16
N ILE A 64 9.62 -11.52 -7.64
CA ILE A 64 10.23 -12.56 -6.77
C ILE A 64 11.18 -13.48 -7.54
N LYS A 65 11.05 -13.60 -8.88
CA LYS A 65 11.84 -14.53 -9.70
C LYS A 65 13.22 -14.02 -10.15
N ARG A 66 13.74 -12.89 -9.63
CA ARG A 66 15.06 -12.37 -10.02
C ARG A 66 15.99 -12.22 -8.81
N GLU A 67 16.83 -13.23 -8.60
CA GLU A 67 17.89 -13.31 -7.58
C GLU A 67 19.05 -12.32 -7.82
N VAL A 68 18.82 -11.00 -7.81
CA VAL A 68 19.91 -9.99 -7.73
C VAL A 68 19.44 -8.68 -7.06
N ILE A 69 18.52 -8.74 -6.09
CA ILE A 69 18.07 -7.54 -5.37
C ILE A 69 18.83 -7.43 -4.04
N SER A 70 19.45 -6.26 -3.79
CA SER A 70 20.11 -5.98 -2.51
C SER A 70 19.09 -6.06 -1.35
N PRO A 71 19.50 -6.53 -0.15
CA PRO A 71 18.57 -6.68 0.97
C PRO A 71 17.85 -5.38 1.32
N LEU A 72 18.50 -4.22 1.12
CA LEU A 72 17.92 -2.89 1.32
C LEU A 72 16.77 -2.57 0.37
N GLN A 73 16.98 -2.76 -0.93
CA GLN A 73 15.98 -2.47 -1.96
C GLN A 73 14.71 -3.31 -1.77
N ARG A 74 14.86 -4.56 -1.31
CA ARG A 74 13.72 -5.43 -1.00
C ARG A 74 12.85 -4.85 0.12
N VAL A 75 13.47 -4.37 1.20
CA VAL A 75 12.75 -3.78 2.34
C VAL A 75 12.03 -2.50 1.90
N ILE A 76 12.72 -1.60 1.19
CA ILE A 76 12.14 -0.35 0.70
C ILE A 76 10.95 -0.63 -0.23
N PHE A 77 11.11 -1.54 -1.18
CA PHE A 77 10.06 -1.89 -2.13
C PHE A 77 8.80 -2.41 -1.42
N TRP A 78 8.94 -3.40 -0.53
CA TRP A 78 7.80 -3.94 0.22
C TRP A 78 7.16 -2.91 1.14
N SER A 79 7.95 -2.00 1.71
CA SER A 79 7.44 -0.94 2.59
C SER A 79 6.57 0.06 1.84
N ILE A 80 7.02 0.48 0.65
CA ILE A 80 6.23 1.34 -0.24
C ILE A 80 4.92 0.64 -0.60
N VAL A 81 4.98 -0.63 -1.03
CA VAL A 81 3.78 -1.39 -1.39
C VAL A 81 2.77 -1.44 -0.24
N VAL A 82 3.22 -1.73 0.99
CA VAL A 82 2.31 -1.81 2.15
C VAL A 82 1.69 -0.45 2.48
N VAL A 83 2.47 0.63 2.45
CA VAL A 83 1.98 2.00 2.74
C VAL A 83 0.93 2.46 1.73
N TRP A 84 0.99 2.00 0.48
CA TRP A 84 -0.01 2.33 -0.54
C TRP A 84 -1.23 1.39 -0.50
N VAL A 85 -1.00 0.08 -0.34
CA VAL A 85 -2.06 -0.93 -0.47
C VAL A 85 -2.90 -1.03 0.81
N ALA A 86 -2.28 -1.01 1.99
CA ALA A 86 -3.00 -1.25 3.23
C ALA A 86 -4.06 -0.16 3.51
N PRO A 87 -3.74 1.16 3.44
CA PRO A 87 -4.74 2.19 3.67
C PRO A 87 -5.83 2.20 2.59
N VAL A 88 -5.50 1.91 1.33
CA VAL A 88 -6.53 1.80 0.28
C VAL A 88 -7.47 0.62 0.57
N ALA A 89 -6.94 -0.52 1.01
CA ALA A 89 -7.76 -1.68 1.38
C ALA A 89 -8.68 -1.36 2.58
N PHE A 90 -8.17 -0.77 3.65
CA PHE A 90 -8.99 -0.38 4.80
C PHE A 90 -10.03 0.70 4.45
N ALA A 91 -9.68 1.70 3.63
CA ALA A 91 -10.62 2.68 3.12
C ALA A 91 -11.80 2.03 2.38
N THR A 92 -11.54 1.01 1.56
CA THR A 92 -12.62 0.26 0.91
C THR A 92 -13.48 -0.51 1.92
N LEU A 93 -12.88 -1.12 2.94
CA LEU A 93 -13.63 -1.80 4.01
C LEU A 93 -14.54 -0.84 4.77
N TYR A 94 -14.08 0.39 5.03
CA TYR A 94 -14.92 1.43 5.65
C TYR A 94 -16.10 1.84 4.77
N LEU A 95 -15.89 1.96 3.45
CA LEU A 95 -16.98 2.25 2.51
C LEU A 95 -18.01 1.11 2.46
N LEU A 96 -17.53 -0.14 2.39
CA LEU A 96 -18.40 -1.32 2.39
C LEU A 96 -19.21 -1.43 3.69
N ALA A 97 -18.60 -1.10 4.83
CA ALA A 97 -19.31 -1.04 6.11
C ALA A 97 -20.28 0.15 6.20
N GLY A 98 -19.94 1.27 5.55
CA GLY A 98 -20.74 2.50 5.45
C GLY A 98 -22.09 2.32 4.73
N ASP A 99 -22.12 1.47 3.69
CA ASP A 99 -23.35 1.15 2.95
C ASP A 99 -24.42 0.46 3.82
N TYR A 100 -23.99 -0.26 4.86
CA TYR A 100 -24.91 -0.90 5.82
C TYR A 100 -25.37 0.05 6.92
N GLN A 101 -24.46 0.89 7.43
CA GLN A 101 -24.73 1.90 8.45
C GLN A 101 -23.63 2.98 8.40
N LYS A 102 -23.98 4.26 8.63
CA LYS A 102 -22.95 5.31 8.80
C LYS A 102 -21.92 4.85 9.84
N CYS A 103 -20.70 4.64 9.36
CA CYS A 103 -19.64 3.94 10.08
C CYS A 103 -18.52 4.90 10.53
N LEU A 104 -18.40 6.02 9.82
CA LEU A 104 -17.51 7.13 10.11
C LEU A 104 -18.37 8.39 10.32
N GLN A 105 -18.06 9.13 11.37
CA GLN A 105 -18.66 10.42 11.67
C GLN A 105 -17.84 11.53 11.03
N ASN A 106 -18.51 12.52 10.42
CA ASN A 106 -17.91 13.64 9.67
C ASN A 106 -17.19 13.23 8.38
N SER A 107 -17.53 12.08 7.78
CA SER A 107 -17.05 11.69 6.45
C SER A 107 -18.18 11.83 5.43
N GLU A 108 -17.99 12.65 4.40
CA GLU A 108 -18.97 12.81 3.30
C GLU A 108 -18.44 12.29 1.97
N THR A 109 -17.12 12.33 1.78
CA THR A 109 -16.47 11.94 0.53
C THR A 109 -15.67 10.65 0.68
N VAL A 110 -15.37 10.00 -0.45
CA VAL A 110 -14.47 8.84 -0.47
C VAL A 110 -13.05 9.22 -0.02
N LEU A 111 -12.65 10.46 -0.31
CA LEU A 111 -11.34 10.97 0.09
C LEU A 111 -11.21 11.06 1.61
N ASP A 112 -12.32 11.36 2.32
CA ASP A 112 -12.35 11.38 3.79
C ASP A 112 -12.12 9.98 4.37
N HIS A 113 -12.63 8.93 3.71
CA HIS A 113 -12.43 7.54 4.13
C HIS A 113 -10.97 7.10 3.91
N LEU A 114 -10.39 7.49 2.77
CA LEU A 114 -8.97 7.24 2.49
C LEU A 114 -8.08 7.99 3.47
N TYR A 115 -8.38 9.26 3.72
CA TYR A 115 -7.69 10.09 4.70
C TYR A 115 -7.74 9.47 6.11
N PHE A 116 -8.93 9.09 6.58
CA PHE A 116 -9.11 8.43 7.88
C PHE A 116 -8.28 7.15 7.99
N SER A 117 -8.25 6.34 6.94
CA SER A 117 -7.45 5.12 6.90
C SER A 117 -5.94 5.42 6.98
N TYR A 118 -5.43 6.40 6.24
CA TYR A 118 -4.02 6.81 6.39
C TYR A 118 -3.70 7.31 7.80
N VAL A 119 -4.54 8.15 8.38
CA VAL A 119 -4.37 8.71 9.73
C VAL A 119 -4.42 7.62 10.80
N THR A 120 -5.26 6.60 10.61
CA THR A 120 -5.40 5.47 11.55
C THR A 120 -4.25 4.47 11.39
N PHE A 121 -3.89 4.11 10.15
CA PHE A 121 -2.79 3.20 9.86
C PHE A 121 -1.43 3.76 10.32
N THR A 122 -1.22 5.06 10.17
CA THR A 122 -0.03 5.75 10.68
C THR A 122 -0.12 6.05 12.18
N THR A 123 -1.24 5.73 12.83
CA THR A 123 -1.50 5.97 14.26
C THR A 123 -1.45 7.44 14.66
N LEU A 124 -1.63 8.37 13.71
CA LEU A 124 -1.66 9.82 13.97
C LEU A 124 -2.91 10.22 14.75
N GLY A 125 -4.08 9.73 14.32
CA GLY A 125 -5.35 9.92 15.03
C GLY A 125 -5.74 11.38 15.32
N TYR A 126 -5.82 12.24 14.32
CA TYR A 126 -6.17 13.66 14.49
C TYR A 126 -7.52 13.90 15.20
N GLY A 127 -8.46 12.95 15.09
CA GLY A 127 -9.73 12.96 15.81
C GLY A 127 -10.84 13.80 15.17
N ASP A 128 -10.60 14.30 13.96
CA ASP A 128 -11.55 15.02 13.10
C ASP A 128 -12.64 14.08 12.54
N ILE A 129 -12.23 12.89 12.12
CA ILE A 129 -13.12 11.79 11.72
C ILE A 129 -13.06 10.69 12.78
N GLN A 130 -14.23 10.19 13.18
CA GLN A 130 -14.34 9.22 14.27
C GLN A 130 -15.14 7.98 13.84
N PRO A 131 -14.62 6.76 14.10
CA PRO A 131 -15.34 5.54 13.80
C PRO A 131 -16.46 5.29 14.83
N ILE A 132 -17.62 4.89 14.34
CA ILE A 132 -18.80 4.57 15.15
C ILE A 132 -19.26 3.12 14.88
N GLY A 133 -19.94 2.52 15.86
CA GLY A 133 -20.44 1.15 15.76
C GLY A 133 -19.33 0.12 15.49
N ILE A 134 -19.54 -0.73 14.47
CA ILE A 134 -18.63 -1.83 14.12
C ILE A 134 -17.26 -1.36 13.60
N CYS A 135 -17.20 -0.15 13.02
CA CYS A 135 -15.97 0.42 12.49
C CYS A 135 -14.95 0.76 13.57
N ARG A 136 -15.35 0.82 14.86
CA ARG A 136 -14.40 0.95 15.99
C ARG A 136 -13.49 -0.25 16.14
N ALA A 137 -14.01 -1.45 15.92
CA ALA A 137 -13.21 -2.67 15.94
C ALA A 137 -12.27 -2.72 14.73
N LEU A 138 -12.77 -2.28 13.56
CA LEU A 138 -11.97 -2.21 12.34
C LEU A 138 -10.80 -1.23 12.47
N SER A 139 -11.04 -0.03 13.03
CA SER A 139 -9.99 0.96 13.28
C SER A 139 -8.95 0.49 14.29
N ALA A 140 -9.37 -0.29 15.29
CA ALA A 140 -8.42 -0.89 16.22
C ALA A 140 -7.50 -1.91 15.52
N VAL A 141 -8.05 -2.76 14.66
CA VAL A 141 -7.26 -3.72 13.87
C VAL A 141 -6.33 -3.01 12.89
N GLU A 142 -6.79 -1.93 12.27
CA GLU A 142 -5.98 -1.10 11.37
C GLU A 142 -4.79 -0.46 12.10
N ALA A 143 -5.02 0.14 13.27
CA ALA A 143 -3.96 0.74 14.08
C ALA A 143 -2.92 -0.29 14.56
N VAL A 144 -3.37 -1.47 15.00
CA VAL A 144 -2.45 -2.57 15.38
C VAL A 144 -1.65 -3.03 14.17
N SER A 145 -2.28 -3.14 13.00
CA SER A 145 -1.59 -3.52 11.75
C SER A 145 -0.51 -2.50 11.37
N GLY A 146 -0.79 -1.20 11.57
CA GLY A 146 0.17 -0.11 11.43
C GLY A 146 1.40 -0.25 12.34
N TYR A 147 1.19 -0.53 13.63
CA TYR A 147 2.29 -0.79 14.56
C TYR A 147 3.12 -2.02 14.20
N VAL A 148 2.47 -3.11 13.79
CA VAL A 148 3.17 -4.32 13.32
C VAL A 148 4.03 -4.00 12.10
N PHE A 149 3.52 -3.19 11.17
CA PHE A 149 4.28 -2.74 10.02
C PHE A 149 5.49 -1.88 10.41
N LEU A 150 5.32 -0.89 11.29
CA LEU A 150 6.43 -0.05 11.78
C LEU A 150 7.49 -0.90 12.51
N GLY A 151 7.08 -1.86 13.34
CA GLY A 151 7.99 -2.78 14.01
C GLY A 151 8.75 -3.69 13.04
N ALA A 152 8.06 -4.23 12.03
CA ALA A 152 8.66 -5.02 10.97
C ALA A 152 9.66 -4.19 10.15
N LEU A 153 9.34 -2.92 9.87
CA LEU A 153 10.21 -1.98 9.16
C LEU A 153 11.52 -1.76 9.92
N VAL A 154 11.42 -1.43 11.21
CA VAL A 154 12.60 -1.21 12.07
C VAL A 154 13.45 -2.47 12.17
N SER A 155 12.84 -3.64 12.37
CA SER A 155 13.55 -4.92 12.41
C SER A 155 14.26 -5.23 11.10
N ALA A 156 13.62 -4.94 9.97
CA ALA A 156 14.19 -5.16 8.66
C ALA A 156 15.42 -4.27 8.41
N PHE A 157 15.38 -3.00 8.85
CA PHE A 157 16.54 -2.10 8.80
C PHE A 157 17.64 -2.48 9.79
N ALA A 158 17.30 -2.96 10.99
CA ALA A 158 18.28 -3.38 11.98
C ALA A 158 19.10 -4.61 11.54
N ASN A 159 18.49 -5.50 10.75
CA ASN A 159 19.13 -6.73 10.25
C ASN A 159 19.88 -6.54 8.93
N LEU A 160 20.05 -5.30 8.46
CA LEU A 160 20.79 -5.04 7.23
C LEU A 160 22.30 -5.20 7.48
N PRO A 161 23.00 -6.10 6.75
CA PRO A 161 24.44 -6.26 6.88
C PRO A 161 25.13 -5.02 6.30
N LEU A 162 25.42 -4.04 7.15
CA LEU A 162 26.28 -2.92 6.80
C LEU A 162 27.70 -3.48 6.70
N LYS A 163 28.28 -3.43 5.50
CA LYS A 163 29.68 -3.77 5.26
C LYS A 163 30.54 -2.72 5.98
N GLN A 164 30.95 -3.03 7.20
CA GLN A 164 31.93 -2.25 7.96
C GLN A 164 33.32 -2.42 7.36
#